data_AF-A0A2E8YID6-F1
#
_entry.id   AF-A0A2E8YID6-F1
#
_cell.length_a   1.000
_cell.length_b   1.000
_cell.length_c   1.000
_cell.angle_alpha   90.00
_cell.angle_beta   90.00
_cell.angle_gamma   90.00
#
_symmetry.space_group_name_H-M   'P 1'
#
loop_
_entity.id
_entity.type
_entity.pdbx_description
1 polymer ?
#
loop_
_entity_poly.entity_id
_entity_poly.type
_entity_poly.pdbx_seq_one_letter_code
_entity_poly.pdbx_strand_id
1 'polypeptide(L)'
;MSTTSPQTLGSRYSTPWMHQMVLYPLASCLLALTQATGVAFVIRSFEPTLTLGWLLATGFVLGLEGIATTRWLDAGQRSVLHRLLYRFAELMLVICVIRAGVLMEAGGVRALGAMFDLGAGWNSQLAFSSMLVAILWLRATGLDTTLSRLSISEAEARLHVRHKSQQQRDQHLPRRAESRSSLARELTSSWIWGGVTLVICAVVSRFALEPSGGPERDISIASGGLPSLMASALLVYFVLGLWLVSRARNAAMNEWWMVSDAIKDHRVEARWSRYALGLLLVAGLLVSMLPAGTSIPLLEWLTTLWRGLVWLVVTPLGWLMEWFSSLLSSSGPTNFSPELAADAVSSGLLPQSLPDRPAPSEPLQVSQLVPALLFVVVAAALLYMLHDRRLGLKHLLVTLGSKIWQWLKKLLRRDSQLHSEDEPSGSVHGKMSRLERLENLLRGRKRKVDRSTRGQLLTTYVELVALSKEQGGHRQPGDTPNELQPMLSTLWPDNSDDVASLTTSFNRARYTNQDVTPDELTNAREGLERIKGST
;
A
#
# COMPACT_ATOMS: atom_id res chain seq x y z
N MET A 1 19.06 14.07 -33.76
CA MET A 1 18.50 13.93 -32.40
C MET A 1 18.39 15.32 -31.81
N SER A 2 17.17 15.86 -31.69
CA SER A 2 16.94 16.92 -30.72
C SER A 2 17.52 16.42 -29.41
N THR A 3 18.44 17.16 -28.83
CA THR A 3 18.75 17.07 -27.41
C THR A 3 17.47 17.46 -26.66
N THR A 4 16.46 16.59 -26.69
CA THR A 4 15.48 16.51 -25.62
C THR A 4 16.32 16.25 -24.41
N SER A 5 16.60 17.33 -23.69
CA SER A 5 17.46 17.32 -22.53
C SER A 5 16.99 16.16 -21.64
N PRO A 6 17.91 15.38 -21.05
CA PRO A 6 17.56 14.27 -20.17
C PRO A 6 16.55 14.67 -19.06
N GLN A 7 16.42 15.96 -18.78
CA GLN A 7 15.39 16.53 -17.90
C GLN A 7 13.95 16.36 -18.42
N THR A 8 13.70 16.45 -19.74
CA THR A 8 12.35 16.33 -20.32
C THR A 8 11.79 14.90 -20.25
N LEU A 9 12.65 13.89 -20.36
CA LEU A 9 12.26 12.47 -20.27
C LEU A 9 11.88 12.07 -18.82
N GLY A 10 12.62 12.55 -17.82
CA GLY A 10 12.29 12.28 -16.41
C GLY A 10 10.92 12.79 -15.99
N SER A 11 10.51 13.96 -16.51
CA SER A 11 9.20 14.56 -16.21
C SER A 11 8.00 13.80 -16.79
N ARG A 12 8.21 12.96 -17.82
CA ARG A 12 7.11 12.21 -18.47
C ARG A 12 6.75 10.92 -17.74
N TYR A 13 7.67 10.35 -16.98
CA TYR A 13 7.46 9.09 -16.26
C TYR A 13 7.21 9.28 -14.76
N SER A 14 7.42 10.48 -14.22
CA SER A 14 7.00 10.78 -12.85
C SER A 14 5.48 10.90 -12.81
N THR A 15 4.84 9.92 -12.18
CA THR A 15 3.48 10.13 -11.68
C THR A 15 3.48 11.39 -10.80
N PRO A 16 2.41 12.19 -10.76
CA PRO A 16 2.40 13.42 -9.99
C PRO A 16 2.77 13.08 -8.55
N TRP A 17 3.93 13.57 -8.09
CA TRP A 17 4.50 13.33 -6.76
C TRP A 17 3.48 13.47 -5.62
N MET A 18 2.48 14.35 -5.79
CA MET A 18 1.35 14.55 -4.88
C MET A 18 0.53 13.27 -4.63
N HIS A 19 0.29 12.43 -5.64
CA HIS A 19 -0.46 11.19 -5.46
C HIS A 19 0.31 10.20 -4.58
N GLN A 20 1.62 10.09 -4.75
CA GLN A 20 2.44 9.16 -3.97
C GLN A 20 2.65 9.65 -2.53
N MET A 21 2.78 10.96 -2.32
CA MET A 21 3.04 11.50 -0.98
C MET A 21 1.84 11.47 -0.04
N VAL A 22 0.61 11.66 -0.56
CA VAL A 22 -0.56 11.83 0.30
C VAL A 22 -1.56 10.67 0.18
N LEU A 23 -1.83 10.23 -1.05
CA LEU A 23 -2.93 9.29 -1.29
C LEU A 23 -2.59 7.88 -0.81
N TYR A 24 -1.35 7.41 -1.01
CA TYR A 24 -0.94 6.07 -0.58
C TYR A 24 -0.89 5.93 0.95
N PRO A 25 -0.29 6.86 1.72
CA PRO A 25 -0.35 6.78 3.18
C PRO A 25 -1.77 6.76 3.72
N LEU A 26 -2.63 7.64 3.19
CA LEU A 26 -4.01 7.73 3.62
C LEU A 26 -4.78 6.45 3.28
N ALA A 27 -4.60 5.89 2.08
CA ALA A 27 -5.22 4.64 1.68
C ALA A 27 -4.73 3.46 2.54
N SER A 28 -3.42 3.32 2.76
CA SER A 28 -2.86 2.28 3.63
C SER A 28 -3.39 2.38 5.05
N CYS A 29 -3.42 3.59 5.61
CA CYS A 29 -3.92 3.81 6.97
C CYS A 29 -5.43 3.56 7.08
N LEU A 30 -6.22 3.95 6.08
CA LEU A 30 -7.66 3.70 6.06
C LEU A 30 -7.98 2.20 5.90
N LEU A 31 -7.21 1.45 5.10
CA LEU A 31 -7.31 -0.01 5.03
C LEU A 31 -6.94 -0.69 6.35
N ALA A 32 -5.87 -0.22 7.01
CA ALA A 32 -5.49 -0.73 8.32
C ALA A 32 -6.55 -0.40 9.39
N LEU A 33 -7.13 0.81 9.34
CA LEU A 33 -8.19 1.25 10.26
C LEU A 33 -9.47 0.42 10.09
N THR A 34 -9.89 0.14 8.86
CA THR A 34 -11.06 -0.69 8.59
C THR A 34 -10.85 -2.13 9.05
N GLN A 35 -9.65 -2.70 8.85
CA GLN A 35 -9.30 -4.00 9.40
C GLN A 35 -9.29 -4.00 10.95
N ALA A 36 -8.69 -2.97 11.56
CA ALA A 36 -8.67 -2.81 13.01
C ALA A 36 -10.08 -2.66 13.58
N THR A 37 -10.97 -1.93 12.89
CA THR A 37 -12.40 -1.81 13.29
C THR A 37 -13.04 -3.19 13.41
N GLY A 38 -12.75 -4.10 12.46
CA GLY A 38 -13.11 -5.51 12.53
C GLY A 38 -12.73 -6.18 13.85
N VAL A 39 -11.43 -6.16 14.14
CA VAL A 39 -10.84 -6.75 15.35
C VAL A 39 -11.39 -6.10 16.61
N ALA A 40 -11.62 -4.79 16.59
CA ALA A 40 -12.08 -4.02 17.74
C ALA A 40 -13.51 -4.41 18.16
N PHE A 41 -14.40 -4.73 17.20
CA PHE A 41 -15.72 -5.27 17.52
C PHE A 41 -15.65 -6.67 18.16
N VAL A 42 -14.69 -7.50 17.74
CA VAL A 42 -14.44 -8.79 18.39
C VAL A 42 -13.89 -8.57 19.79
N ILE A 43 -12.93 -7.67 19.99
CA ILE A 43 -12.41 -7.34 21.33
C ILE A 43 -13.52 -6.83 22.24
N ARG A 44 -14.42 -5.99 21.72
CA ARG A 44 -15.54 -5.42 22.49
C ARG A 44 -16.51 -6.48 23.01
N SER A 45 -16.56 -7.67 22.40
CA SER A 45 -17.35 -8.78 22.96
C SER A 45 -16.77 -9.33 24.26
N PHE A 46 -15.46 -9.19 24.45
CA PHE A 46 -14.76 -9.60 25.67
C PHE A 46 -14.62 -8.44 26.66
N GLU A 47 -14.43 -7.21 26.15
CA GLU A 47 -14.25 -6.00 26.96
C GLU A 47 -15.27 -4.92 26.55
N PRO A 48 -16.50 -4.95 27.11
CA PRO A 48 -17.57 -4.02 26.75
C PRO A 48 -17.25 -2.55 27.05
N THR A 49 -16.32 -2.30 27.98
CA THR A 49 -15.86 -0.98 28.41
C THR A 49 -15.03 -0.27 27.33
N LEU A 50 -14.56 -0.98 26.32
CA LEU A 50 -13.67 -0.43 25.30
C LEU A 50 -14.39 0.59 24.39
N THR A 51 -14.10 1.88 24.57
CA THR A 51 -14.63 2.91 23.69
C THR A 51 -13.85 3.00 22.37
N LEU A 52 -14.47 2.49 21.32
CA LEU A 52 -13.90 2.39 19.98
C LEU A 52 -13.55 3.75 19.36
N GLY A 53 -14.33 4.80 19.64
CA GLY A 53 -14.26 6.07 18.91
C GLY A 53 -12.89 6.75 19.01
N TRP A 54 -12.42 7.03 20.22
CA TRP A 54 -11.11 7.67 20.41
C TRP A 54 -9.97 6.72 20.05
N LEU A 55 -10.11 5.41 20.32
CA LEU A 55 -9.07 4.44 20.05
C LEU A 55 -8.79 4.29 18.55
N LEU A 56 -9.84 4.24 17.72
CA LEU A 56 -9.71 4.21 16.26
C LEU A 56 -9.14 5.52 15.72
N ALA A 57 -9.55 6.67 16.27
CA ALA A 57 -9.03 7.98 15.86
C ALA A 57 -7.53 8.12 16.20
N THR A 58 -7.14 7.78 17.43
CA THR A 58 -5.75 7.77 17.89
C THR A 58 -4.92 6.77 17.07
N GLY A 59 -5.45 5.57 16.84
CA GLY A 59 -4.82 4.56 16.00
C GLY A 59 -4.58 5.06 14.57
N PHE A 60 -5.53 5.76 13.96
CA PHE A 60 -5.36 6.35 12.62
C PHE A 60 -4.23 7.40 12.61
N VAL A 61 -4.19 8.30 13.59
CA VAL A 61 -3.12 9.32 13.69
C VAL A 61 -1.75 8.66 13.88
N LEU A 62 -1.65 7.69 14.78
CA LEU A 62 -0.41 6.95 15.04
C LEU A 62 0.00 6.11 13.82
N GLY A 63 -0.94 5.55 13.07
CA GLY A 63 -0.68 4.85 11.82
C GLY A 63 -0.11 5.76 10.74
N LEU A 64 -0.63 6.99 10.60
CA LEU A 64 -0.06 8.00 9.69
C LEU A 64 1.33 8.45 10.12
N GLU A 65 1.55 8.65 11.42
CA GLU A 65 2.89 8.91 11.95
C GLU A 65 3.84 7.74 11.62
N GLY A 66 3.39 6.51 11.87
CA GLY A 66 4.10 5.29 11.50
C GLY A 66 4.54 5.25 10.05
N ILE A 67 3.64 5.62 9.13
CA ILE A 67 3.96 5.68 7.71
C ILE A 67 5.00 6.78 7.43
N ALA A 68 4.83 7.97 8.01
CA ALA A 68 5.78 9.07 7.84
C ALA A 68 7.18 8.70 8.36
N THR A 69 7.26 8.05 9.52
CA THR A 69 8.52 7.57 10.11
C THR A 69 9.17 6.49 9.26
N THR A 70 8.38 5.57 8.71
CA THR A 70 8.84 4.53 7.77
C THR A 70 9.54 5.14 6.57
N ARG A 71 8.87 6.07 5.89
CA ARG A 71 9.40 6.71 4.67
C ARG A 71 10.66 7.51 4.94
N TRP A 72 10.72 8.16 6.10
CA TRP A 72 11.91 8.90 6.51
C TRP A 72 13.09 7.96 6.80
N LEU A 73 12.85 6.84 7.49
CA LEU A 73 13.88 5.81 7.74
C LEU A 73 14.38 5.17 6.43
N ASP A 74 13.49 4.98 5.45
CA ASP A 74 13.82 4.46 4.12
C ASP A 74 14.67 5.43 3.30
N ALA A 75 14.44 6.74 3.43
CA ALA A 75 15.20 7.76 2.71
C ALA A 75 16.66 7.88 3.19
N GLY A 76 16.95 7.55 4.46
CA GLY A 76 18.22 7.87 5.11
C GLY A 76 19.35 6.85 5.01
N GLN A 77 19.22 5.74 4.26
CA GLN A 77 20.19 4.62 4.25
C GLN A 77 20.72 4.23 5.66
N ARG A 78 19.88 4.31 6.68
CA ARG A 78 20.29 4.01 8.07
C ARG A 78 20.41 2.51 8.27
N SER A 79 21.37 2.09 9.10
CA SER A 79 21.58 0.67 9.37
C SER A 79 20.35 0.01 10.02
N VAL A 80 20.19 -1.30 9.82
CA VAL A 80 19.04 -2.08 10.27
C VAL A 80 18.84 -1.98 11.80
N LEU A 81 19.93 -1.95 12.57
CA LEU A 81 19.88 -1.84 14.03
C LEU A 81 19.21 -0.55 14.50
N HIS A 82 19.58 0.60 13.90
CA HIS A 82 18.96 1.90 14.22
C HIS A 82 17.48 1.91 13.86
N ARG A 83 17.10 1.18 12.81
CA ARG A 83 15.71 1.06 12.39
C ARG A 83 14.87 0.29 13.42
N LEU A 84 15.38 -0.82 13.95
CA LEU A 84 14.69 -1.61 14.98
C LEU A 84 14.55 -0.83 16.29
N LEU A 85 15.63 -0.20 16.76
CA LEU A 85 15.61 0.64 17.97
C LEU A 85 14.59 1.78 17.85
N TYR A 86 14.54 2.42 16.68
CA TYR A 86 13.56 3.46 16.40
C TYR A 86 12.13 2.93 16.46
N ARG A 87 11.84 1.77 15.84
CA ARG A 87 10.50 1.16 15.89
C ARG A 87 10.09 0.76 17.29
N PHE A 88 11.03 0.26 18.09
CA PHE A 88 10.77 -0.07 19.48
C PHE A 88 10.38 1.17 20.28
N ALA A 89 11.12 2.27 20.13
CA ALA A 89 10.80 3.54 20.77
C ALA A 89 9.43 4.08 20.34
N GLU A 90 9.12 3.99 19.05
CA GLU A 90 7.82 4.38 18.49
C GLU A 90 6.67 3.56 19.08
N LEU A 91 6.85 2.24 19.23
CA LEU A 91 5.84 1.36 19.84
C LEU A 91 5.66 1.66 21.35
N MET A 92 6.74 1.96 22.07
CA MET A 92 6.64 2.39 23.47
C MET A 92 5.88 3.72 23.59
N LEU A 93 6.15 4.69 22.72
CA LEU A 93 5.40 5.95 22.65
C LEU A 93 3.90 5.69 22.42
N VAL A 94 3.57 4.81 21.46
CA VAL A 94 2.19 4.40 21.17
C VAL A 94 1.52 3.85 22.43
N ILE A 95 2.16 2.95 23.17
CA ILE A 95 1.63 2.39 24.43
C ILE A 95 1.42 3.51 25.47
N CYS A 96 2.36 4.43 25.62
CA CYS A 96 2.22 5.56 26.53
C CYS A 96 1.02 6.46 26.18
N VAL A 97 0.81 6.74 24.89
CA VAL A 97 -0.34 7.55 24.42
C VAL A 97 -1.66 6.83 24.70
N ILE A 98 -1.73 5.52 24.44
CA ILE A 98 -2.93 4.72 24.71
C ILE A 98 -3.22 4.68 26.20
N ARG A 99 -2.18 4.48 27.03
CA ARG A 99 -2.31 4.49 28.49
C ARG A 99 -2.83 5.82 29.01
N ALA A 100 -2.31 6.94 28.50
CA ALA A 100 -2.84 8.25 28.83
C ALA A 100 -4.33 8.39 28.44
N GLY A 101 -4.72 7.88 27.26
CA GLY A 101 -6.11 7.85 26.81
C GLY A 101 -7.04 7.06 27.75
N VAL A 102 -6.63 5.85 28.13
CA VAL A 102 -7.38 4.99 29.07
C VAL A 102 -7.51 5.65 30.45
N LEU A 103 -6.42 6.24 30.97
CA LEU A 103 -6.46 6.96 32.26
C LEU A 103 -7.36 8.20 32.20
N MET A 104 -7.32 8.96 31.10
CA MET A 104 -8.20 10.10 30.89
C MET A 104 -9.68 9.70 30.84
N GLU A 105 -9.99 8.55 30.27
CA GLU A 105 -11.36 8.01 30.25
C GLU A 105 -11.83 7.59 31.65
N ALA A 106 -10.94 6.96 32.43
CA ALA A 106 -11.27 6.47 33.77
C ALA A 106 -11.41 7.58 34.84
N GLY A 107 -10.59 8.63 34.79
CA GLY A 107 -10.57 9.65 35.85
C GLY A 107 -10.14 11.06 35.41
N GLY A 108 -10.20 11.34 34.11
CA GLY A 108 -9.86 12.64 33.53
C GLY A 108 -8.38 13.00 33.70
N VAL A 109 -8.10 14.31 33.71
CA VAL A 109 -6.73 14.84 33.80
C VAL A 109 -6.06 14.49 35.14
N ARG A 110 -6.82 14.31 36.22
CA ARG A 110 -6.27 13.95 37.54
C ARG A 110 -5.68 12.54 37.54
N ALA A 111 -6.28 11.61 36.80
CA ALA A 111 -5.78 10.24 36.67
C ALA A 111 -4.45 10.15 35.89
N LEU A 112 -4.04 11.20 35.16
CA LEU A 112 -2.72 11.23 34.53
C LEU A 112 -1.57 11.21 35.54
N GLY A 113 -1.82 11.56 36.80
CA GLY A 113 -0.83 11.36 37.88
C GLY A 113 -0.41 9.90 38.05
N ALA A 114 -1.31 8.96 37.74
CA ALA A 114 -1.06 7.51 37.78
C ALA A 114 -0.41 6.97 36.49
N MET A 115 -0.04 7.84 35.54
CA MET A 115 0.63 7.41 34.30
C MET A 115 1.91 6.60 34.58
N PHE A 116 2.60 6.93 35.68
CA PHE A 116 3.86 6.33 36.10
C PHE A 116 3.72 5.14 37.05
N ASP A 117 2.52 4.89 37.57
CA ASP A 117 2.27 3.74 38.44
C ASP A 117 1.96 2.50 37.60
N LEU A 118 2.98 1.69 37.29
CA LEU A 118 2.78 0.47 36.52
C LEU A 118 1.73 -0.44 37.17
N GLY A 119 1.73 -0.57 38.50
CA GLY A 119 0.83 -1.45 39.22
C GLY A 119 -0.64 -1.06 39.06
N ALA A 120 -0.94 0.24 39.15
CA ALA A 120 -2.31 0.75 39.13
C ALA A 120 -2.96 0.83 37.74
N GLY A 121 -2.29 0.41 36.66
CA GLY A 121 -2.78 0.67 35.29
C GLY A 121 -2.70 -0.47 34.29
N TRP A 122 -2.23 -1.66 34.68
CA TRP A 122 -2.29 -2.83 33.81
C TRP A 122 -3.66 -3.51 33.94
N ASN A 123 -4.62 -3.02 33.15
CA ASN A 123 -5.94 -3.66 33.00
C ASN A 123 -6.09 -4.30 31.62
N SER A 124 -7.10 -5.16 31.47
CA SER A 124 -7.48 -5.78 30.19
C SER A 124 -7.73 -4.73 29.10
N GLN A 125 -8.39 -3.61 29.46
CA GLN A 125 -8.67 -2.50 28.55
C GLN A 125 -7.40 -1.92 27.92
N LEU A 126 -6.34 -1.66 28.70
CA LEU A 126 -5.05 -1.17 28.20
C LEU A 126 -4.37 -2.21 27.30
N ALA A 127 -4.39 -3.48 27.70
CA ALA A 127 -3.77 -4.55 26.92
C ALA A 127 -4.46 -4.69 25.54
N PHE A 128 -5.79 -4.77 25.52
CA PHE A 128 -6.56 -4.86 24.29
C PHE A 128 -6.44 -3.61 23.42
N SER A 129 -6.47 -2.42 24.03
CA SER A 129 -6.30 -1.15 23.30
C SER A 129 -4.91 -1.05 22.67
N SER A 130 -3.87 -1.42 23.42
CA SER A 130 -2.48 -1.44 22.95
C SER A 130 -2.29 -2.44 21.81
N MET A 131 -2.84 -3.64 21.95
CA MET A 131 -2.82 -4.66 20.90
C MET A 131 -3.52 -4.17 19.63
N LEU A 132 -4.70 -3.56 19.75
CA LEU A 132 -5.46 -3.07 18.59
C LEU A 132 -4.70 -1.99 17.82
N VAL A 133 -4.16 -0.99 18.53
CA VAL A 133 -3.40 0.09 17.89
C VAL A 133 -2.09 -0.43 17.31
N ALA A 134 -1.41 -1.38 17.98
CA ALA A 134 -0.22 -2.02 17.45
C ALA A 134 -0.51 -2.78 16.14
N ILE A 135 -1.62 -3.53 16.07
CA ILE A 135 -2.06 -4.20 14.82
C ILE A 135 -2.31 -3.16 13.72
N LEU A 136 -3.04 -2.09 14.02
CA LEU A 136 -3.31 -1.02 13.06
C LEU A 136 -1.99 -0.41 12.56
N TRP A 137 -1.09 -0.04 13.47
CA TRP A 137 0.19 0.58 13.14
C TRP A 137 1.07 -0.35 12.30
N LEU A 138 1.19 -1.63 12.66
CA LEU A 138 1.94 -2.64 11.89
C LEU A 138 1.35 -2.82 10.49
N ARG A 139 0.02 -2.88 10.37
CA ARG A 139 -0.64 -3.05 9.07
C ARG A 139 -0.50 -1.81 8.19
N ALA A 140 -0.64 -0.62 8.77
CA ALA A 140 -0.50 0.65 8.04
C ALA A 140 0.93 0.82 7.47
N THR A 141 1.95 0.59 8.32
CA THR A 141 3.36 0.69 7.92
C THR A 141 3.78 -0.41 6.93
N GLY A 142 3.30 -1.65 7.13
CA GLY A 142 3.54 -2.74 6.19
C GLY A 142 2.98 -2.47 4.79
N LEU A 143 1.71 -2.08 4.71
CA LEU A 143 1.06 -1.75 3.43
C LEU A 143 1.74 -0.57 2.72
N ASP A 144 2.11 0.48 3.46
CA ASP A 144 2.82 1.61 2.87
C ASP A 144 4.20 1.22 2.33
N THR A 145 4.93 0.34 3.04
CA THR A 145 6.23 -0.17 2.58
C THR A 145 6.09 -0.92 1.25
N THR A 146 5.08 -1.78 1.10
CA THR A 146 4.84 -2.48 -0.16
C THR A 146 4.46 -1.50 -1.29
N LEU A 147 3.59 -0.51 -1.00
CA LEU A 147 3.17 0.49 -1.98
C LEU A 147 4.30 1.47 -2.38
N SER A 148 5.17 1.84 -1.45
CA SER A 148 6.30 2.73 -1.73
C SER A 148 7.31 2.04 -2.64
N ARG A 149 7.60 0.74 -2.41
CA ARG A 149 8.45 -0.09 -3.29
C ARG A 149 7.86 -0.32 -4.67
N LEU A 150 6.53 -0.39 -4.76
CA LEU A 150 5.82 -0.52 -6.03
C LEU A 150 5.94 0.75 -6.90
N SER A 151 6.09 1.92 -6.27
CA SER A 151 6.24 3.19 -6.97
C SER A 151 7.62 3.30 -7.64
N ILE A 152 7.65 3.71 -8.91
CA ILE A 152 8.91 3.90 -9.64
C ILE A 152 9.62 5.11 -9.04
N SER A 153 10.73 4.85 -8.35
CA SER A 153 11.57 5.92 -7.84
C SER A 153 12.13 6.72 -9.01
N GLU A 154 12.20 8.04 -8.87
CA GLU A 154 12.80 8.91 -9.89
C GLU A 154 14.27 8.52 -10.17
N ALA A 155 14.97 8.03 -9.14
CA ALA A 155 16.31 7.49 -9.29
C ALA A 155 16.33 6.25 -10.21
N GLU A 156 15.34 5.37 -10.06
CA GLU A 156 15.20 4.16 -10.87
C GLU A 156 14.84 4.49 -12.33
N ALA A 157 13.95 5.47 -12.54
CA ALA A 157 13.62 5.98 -13.87
C ALA A 157 14.86 6.59 -14.56
N ARG A 158 15.68 7.37 -13.83
CA ARG A 158 16.93 7.93 -14.34
C ARG A 158 17.97 6.86 -14.67
N LEU A 159 18.05 5.80 -13.86
CA LEU A 159 18.91 4.65 -14.13
C LEU A 159 18.49 3.98 -15.44
N HIS A 160 17.20 3.70 -15.65
CA HIS A 160 16.70 3.08 -16.89
C HIS A 160 17.03 3.90 -18.16
N VAL A 161 16.98 5.23 -18.09
CA VAL A 161 17.35 6.09 -19.23
C VAL A 161 18.85 6.07 -19.52
N ARG A 162 19.71 5.92 -18.49
CA ARG A 162 21.17 5.87 -18.67
C ARG A 162 21.69 4.48 -19.09
N HIS A 163 20.96 3.39 -18.81
CA HIS A 163 21.60 2.08 -18.67
C HIS A 163 21.73 1.17 -19.90
N LYS A 164 21.08 1.39 -21.06
CA LYS A 164 21.21 0.41 -22.18
C LYS A 164 22.68 0.12 -22.58
N SER A 165 23.61 1.08 -22.45
CA SER A 165 25.04 0.87 -22.73
C SER A 165 25.92 0.57 -21.51
N GLN A 166 25.44 0.80 -20.29
CA GLN A 166 26.23 0.69 -19.05
C GLN A 166 25.84 -0.54 -18.22
N GLN A 167 24.62 -1.08 -18.42
CA GLN A 167 24.08 -2.26 -17.75
C GLN A 167 24.83 -3.56 -18.08
N GLN A 168 25.50 -3.62 -19.23
CA GLN A 168 26.39 -4.73 -19.56
C GLN A 168 27.69 -4.73 -18.75
N ARG A 169 28.15 -3.57 -18.26
CA ARG A 169 29.36 -3.47 -17.43
C ARG A 169 29.08 -3.70 -15.95
N ASP A 170 27.88 -3.35 -15.50
CA ASP A 170 27.52 -3.36 -14.08
C ASP A 170 26.75 -4.63 -13.64
N GLN A 171 26.98 -5.78 -14.31
CA GLN A 171 26.39 -7.07 -13.90
C GLN A 171 26.76 -7.50 -12.46
N HIS A 172 27.78 -6.87 -11.87
CA HIS A 172 28.24 -7.14 -10.50
C HIS A 172 27.60 -6.24 -9.42
N LEU A 173 26.77 -5.25 -9.77
CA LEU A 173 26.11 -4.43 -8.75
C LEU A 173 24.96 -5.22 -8.08
N PRO A 174 24.83 -5.14 -6.74
CA PRO A 174 23.91 -5.99 -5.99
C PRO A 174 22.44 -5.70 -6.30
N ARG A 175 21.69 -6.80 -6.45
CA ARG A 175 20.23 -6.97 -6.49
C ARG A 175 19.47 -6.09 -7.48
N ARG A 176 19.05 -6.73 -8.58
CA ARG A 176 17.83 -6.37 -9.34
C ARG A 176 16.77 -5.88 -8.36
N ALA A 177 16.19 -4.71 -8.63
CA ALA A 177 14.96 -4.27 -7.99
C ALA A 177 13.97 -5.45 -8.01
N GLU A 178 13.37 -5.76 -6.86
CA GLU A 178 12.34 -6.80 -6.76
C GLU A 178 11.32 -6.60 -7.89
N SER A 179 10.97 -7.66 -8.60
CA SER A 179 10.01 -7.57 -9.70
C SER A 179 8.71 -6.93 -9.19
N ARG A 180 8.17 -5.90 -9.85
CA ARG A 180 6.95 -5.26 -9.33
C ARG A 180 5.76 -6.21 -9.36
N SER A 181 5.81 -7.26 -10.19
CA SER A 181 4.84 -8.35 -10.17
C SER A 181 4.86 -9.18 -8.87
N SER A 182 6.00 -9.31 -8.18
CA SER A 182 6.04 -9.96 -6.85
C SER A 182 5.45 -9.05 -5.78
N LEU A 183 5.80 -7.75 -5.80
CA LEU A 183 5.22 -6.76 -4.88
C LEU A 183 3.70 -6.61 -5.05
N ALA A 184 3.21 -6.63 -6.29
CA ALA A 184 1.78 -6.60 -6.58
C ALA A 184 1.06 -7.87 -6.05
N ARG A 185 1.70 -9.04 -6.16
CA ARG A 185 1.18 -10.30 -5.59
C ARG A 185 1.19 -10.26 -4.06
N GLU A 186 2.23 -9.73 -3.44
CA GLU A 186 2.32 -9.55 -2.00
C GLU A 186 1.21 -8.62 -1.48
N LEU A 187 1.01 -7.47 -2.13
CA LEU A 187 -0.09 -6.56 -1.81
C LEU A 187 -1.46 -7.24 -1.95
N THR A 188 -1.67 -7.97 -3.06
CA THR A 188 -2.92 -8.69 -3.31
C THR A 188 -3.17 -9.76 -2.25
N SER A 189 -2.15 -10.54 -1.89
CA SER A 189 -2.22 -11.55 -0.84
C SER A 189 -2.54 -10.92 0.52
N SER A 190 -1.83 -9.86 0.90
CA SER A 190 -2.05 -9.12 2.15
C SER A 190 -3.46 -8.52 2.25
N TRP A 191 -4.00 -8.05 1.12
CA TRP A 191 -5.39 -7.57 1.01
C TRP A 191 -6.41 -8.70 1.11
N ILE A 192 -6.22 -9.82 0.42
CA ILE A 192 -7.12 -10.99 0.54
C ILE A 192 -7.18 -11.47 1.99
N TRP A 193 -6.02 -11.67 2.62
CA TRP A 193 -5.96 -12.11 4.02
C TRP A 193 -6.60 -11.10 4.97
N GLY A 194 -6.38 -9.80 4.79
CA GLY A 194 -7.04 -8.79 5.62
C GLY A 194 -8.56 -8.74 5.41
N GLY A 195 -9.04 -8.98 4.19
CA GLY A 195 -10.46 -9.09 3.88
C GLY A 195 -11.09 -10.32 4.51
N VAL A 196 -10.42 -11.48 4.44
CA VAL A 196 -10.84 -12.71 5.12
C VAL A 196 -10.91 -12.49 6.63
N THR A 197 -9.88 -11.88 7.24
CA THR A 197 -9.91 -11.52 8.67
C THR A 197 -11.09 -10.61 9.00
N LEU A 198 -11.36 -9.60 8.18
CA LEU A 198 -12.45 -8.65 8.42
C LEU A 198 -13.83 -9.31 8.32
N VAL A 199 -14.04 -10.21 7.34
CA VAL A 199 -15.27 -11.01 7.21
C VAL A 199 -15.46 -11.93 8.41
N ILE A 200 -14.39 -12.60 8.85
CA ILE A 200 -14.39 -13.42 10.07
C ILE A 200 -14.79 -12.58 11.28
N CYS A 201 -14.17 -11.41 11.47
CA CYS A 201 -14.52 -10.49 12.55
C CYS A 201 -15.98 -10.03 12.49
N ALA A 202 -16.49 -9.75 11.30
CA ALA A 202 -17.89 -9.37 11.09
C ALA A 202 -18.85 -10.51 11.50
N VAL A 203 -18.55 -11.75 11.12
CA VAL A 203 -19.32 -12.94 11.52
C VAL A 203 -19.27 -13.15 13.03
N VAL A 204 -18.08 -13.09 13.65
CA VAL A 204 -17.92 -13.23 15.11
C VAL A 204 -18.68 -12.13 15.86
N SER A 205 -18.60 -10.88 15.39
CA SER A 205 -19.26 -9.74 16.04
C SER A 205 -20.79 -9.84 16.06
N ARG A 206 -21.41 -10.56 15.11
CA ARG A 206 -22.85 -10.82 15.14
C ARG A 206 -23.26 -11.68 16.31
N PHE A 207 -22.49 -12.72 16.62
CA PHE A 207 -22.81 -13.66 17.70
C PHE A 207 -22.66 -13.05 19.09
N ALA A 208 -21.71 -12.11 19.24
CA ALA A 208 -21.44 -11.46 20.51
C ALA A 208 -22.55 -10.50 20.97
N LEU A 209 -23.36 -9.99 20.04
CA LEU A 209 -24.32 -8.92 20.29
C LEU A 209 -25.74 -9.44 20.57
N GLU A 210 -26.00 -10.74 20.52
CA GLU A 210 -27.26 -11.34 20.99
C GLU A 210 -27.18 -11.54 22.51
N PRO A 211 -27.69 -10.60 23.33
CA PRO A 211 -27.68 -10.77 24.76
C PRO A 211 -28.82 -11.75 25.05
N SER A 212 -28.44 -12.95 25.47
CA SER A 212 -29.32 -13.99 25.98
C SER A 212 -30.35 -13.40 26.95
N GLY A 213 -31.61 -13.26 26.52
CA GLY A 213 -32.75 -13.27 27.44
C GLY A 213 -33.69 -12.07 27.49
N GLY A 214 -33.63 -11.09 26.57
CA GLY A 214 -34.66 -10.05 26.49
C GLY A 214 -35.81 -10.45 25.54
N PRO A 215 -37.04 -10.76 26.01
CA PRO A 215 -38.13 -11.26 25.16
C PRO A 215 -38.75 -10.23 24.19
N GLU A 216 -38.34 -8.95 24.21
CA GLU A 216 -39.00 -7.88 23.43
C GLU A 216 -38.02 -6.89 22.79
N ARG A 217 -36.96 -7.36 22.13
CA ARG A 217 -36.23 -6.48 21.20
C ARG A 217 -36.62 -6.84 19.77
N ASP A 218 -37.53 -6.04 19.23
CA ASP A 218 -37.91 -6.00 17.83
C ASP A 218 -36.69 -6.22 16.95
N ILE A 219 -36.68 -7.40 16.32
CA ILE A 219 -35.73 -7.81 15.30
C ILE A 219 -35.94 -6.81 14.16
N SER A 220 -35.13 -5.76 14.11
CA SER A 220 -35.09 -4.86 12.96
C SER A 220 -34.44 -5.61 11.80
N ILE A 221 -35.28 -6.33 11.07
CA ILE A 221 -34.98 -7.19 9.91
C ILE A 221 -34.26 -6.41 8.79
N ALA A 222 -34.34 -5.08 8.79
CA ALA A 222 -33.75 -4.24 7.74
C ALA A 222 -32.22 -4.19 7.74
N SER A 223 -31.52 -4.57 8.83
CA SER A 223 -30.05 -4.46 8.89
C SER A 223 -29.31 -5.72 9.34
N GLY A 224 -29.90 -6.92 9.25
CA GLY A 224 -29.20 -8.19 9.48
C GLY A 224 -28.26 -8.24 10.71
N GLY A 225 -28.53 -7.51 11.80
CA GLY A 225 -27.67 -7.52 13.01
C GLY A 225 -26.20 -7.10 12.86
N LEU A 226 -25.75 -6.56 11.71
CA LEU A 226 -24.37 -6.04 11.58
C LEU A 226 -24.34 -4.57 12.00
N PRO A 227 -23.45 -4.17 12.94
CA PRO A 227 -23.27 -2.75 13.28
C PRO A 227 -22.97 -1.91 12.04
N SER A 228 -23.61 -0.76 11.89
CA SER A 228 -23.44 0.13 10.72
C SER A 228 -21.98 0.49 10.46
N LEU A 229 -21.20 0.71 11.53
CA LEU A 229 -19.78 0.96 11.46
C LEU A 229 -19.01 -0.23 10.86
N MET A 230 -19.33 -1.48 11.22
CA MET A 230 -18.70 -2.68 10.66
C MET A 230 -19.03 -2.84 9.17
N ALA A 231 -20.30 -2.63 8.80
CA ALA A 231 -20.73 -2.67 7.40
C ALA A 231 -20.00 -1.60 6.56
N SER A 232 -19.86 -0.38 7.09
CA SER A 232 -19.10 0.68 6.44
C SER A 232 -17.60 0.32 6.31
N ALA A 233 -17.01 -0.30 7.34
CA ALA A 233 -15.62 -0.73 7.33
C ALA A 233 -15.36 -1.80 6.27
N LEU A 234 -16.23 -2.81 6.16
CA LEU A 234 -16.20 -3.83 5.10
C LEU A 234 -16.25 -3.19 3.71
N LEU A 235 -17.23 -2.31 3.47
CA LEU A 235 -17.39 -1.65 2.17
C LEU A 235 -16.14 -0.83 1.80
N VAL A 236 -15.67 0.02 2.70
CA VAL A 236 -14.48 0.86 2.49
C VAL A 236 -13.25 -0.02 2.27
N TYR A 237 -13.08 -1.11 3.03
CA TYR A 237 -11.97 -2.05 2.88
C TYR A 237 -11.91 -2.66 1.48
N PHE A 238 -13.02 -3.22 1.00
CA PHE A 238 -13.06 -3.88 -0.31
C PHE A 238 -12.90 -2.90 -1.47
N VAL A 239 -13.58 -1.74 -1.42
CA VAL A 239 -13.45 -0.71 -2.46
C VAL A 239 -12.03 -0.16 -2.53
N LEU A 240 -11.45 0.20 -1.38
CA LEU A 240 -10.11 0.78 -1.34
C LEU A 240 -9.02 -0.25 -1.68
N GLY A 241 -9.20 -1.49 -1.24
CA GLY A 241 -8.28 -2.58 -1.55
C GLY A 241 -8.30 -2.97 -3.03
N LEU A 242 -9.47 -3.10 -3.65
CA LEU A 242 -9.57 -3.33 -5.11
C LEU A 242 -8.97 -2.17 -5.92
N TRP A 243 -9.18 -0.94 -5.45
CA TRP A 243 -8.53 0.23 -6.05
C TRP A 243 -7.01 0.15 -5.97
N LEU A 244 -6.44 -0.22 -4.82
CA LEU A 244 -4.99 -0.42 -4.66
C LEU A 244 -4.44 -1.59 -5.49
N VAL A 245 -5.15 -2.73 -5.55
CA VAL A 245 -4.75 -3.87 -6.38
C VAL A 245 -4.74 -3.49 -7.86
N SER A 246 -5.75 -2.74 -8.32
CA SER A 246 -5.77 -2.22 -9.69
C SER A 246 -4.57 -1.30 -9.99
N ARG A 247 -4.18 -0.45 -9.02
CA ARG A 247 -2.97 0.37 -9.12
C ARG A 247 -1.70 -0.47 -9.18
N ALA A 248 -1.60 -1.49 -8.34
CA ALA A 248 -0.45 -2.40 -8.33
C ALA A 248 -0.28 -3.16 -9.63
N ARG A 249 -1.37 -3.67 -10.19
CA ARG A 249 -1.36 -4.33 -11.49
C ARG A 249 -0.95 -3.38 -12.62
N ASN A 250 -1.45 -2.15 -12.61
CA ASN A 250 -1.04 -1.13 -13.57
C ASN A 250 0.46 -0.77 -13.42
N ALA A 251 0.99 -0.69 -12.19
CA ALA A 251 2.42 -0.47 -11.97
C ALA A 251 3.29 -1.63 -12.48
N ALA A 252 2.86 -2.88 -12.27
CA ALA A 252 3.55 -4.04 -12.82
C ALA A 252 3.49 -4.09 -14.36
N MET A 253 2.36 -3.72 -14.96
CA MET A 253 2.22 -3.65 -16.42
C MET A 253 3.08 -2.52 -17.03
N ASN A 254 3.20 -1.39 -16.31
CA ASN A 254 4.09 -0.29 -16.72
C ASN A 254 5.55 -0.72 -16.78
N GLU A 255 6.01 -1.53 -15.82
CA GLU A 255 7.34 -2.10 -15.85
C GLU A 255 7.54 -2.98 -17.08
N TRP A 256 6.57 -3.85 -17.39
CA TRP A 256 6.65 -4.69 -18.59
C TRP A 256 6.74 -3.85 -19.87
N TRP A 257 5.92 -2.79 -20.01
CA TRP A 257 6.01 -1.87 -21.14
C TRP A 257 7.35 -1.13 -21.22
N MET A 258 7.96 -0.76 -20.09
CA MET A 258 9.29 -0.15 -20.06
C MET A 258 10.37 -1.12 -20.50
N VAL A 259 10.29 -2.38 -20.06
CA VAL A 259 11.21 -3.45 -20.49
C VAL A 259 11.07 -3.74 -21.98
N SER A 260 9.84 -3.72 -22.50
CA SER A 260 9.54 -3.95 -23.93
C SER A 260 9.76 -2.75 -24.85
N ASP A 261 10.21 -1.60 -24.33
CA ASP A 261 10.37 -0.33 -25.09
C ASP A 261 9.08 0.10 -25.81
N ALA A 262 7.92 -0.27 -25.24
CA ALA A 262 6.61 0.03 -25.83
C ALA A 262 6.23 1.50 -25.58
N ILE A 263 5.84 2.21 -26.64
CA ILE A 263 5.40 3.61 -26.53
C ILE A 263 4.05 3.65 -25.83
N LYS A 264 4.03 4.15 -24.59
CA LYS A 264 2.82 4.28 -23.78
C LYS A 264 2.15 5.64 -23.98
N ASP A 265 0.84 5.65 -24.24
CA ASP A 265 0.03 6.86 -24.12
C ASP A 265 -0.24 7.18 -22.64
N HIS A 266 0.25 8.34 -22.19
CA HIS A 266 0.06 8.84 -20.81
C HIS A 266 -1.43 8.99 -20.42
N ARG A 267 -2.34 9.14 -21.41
CA ARG A 267 -3.77 9.29 -21.14
C ARG A 267 -4.42 7.99 -20.66
N VAL A 268 -3.86 6.82 -21.00
CA VAL A 268 -4.42 5.52 -20.60
C VAL A 268 -4.31 5.34 -19.09
N GLU A 269 -3.19 5.74 -18.48
CA GLU A 269 -2.94 5.59 -17.04
C GLU A 269 -3.88 6.44 -16.17
N ALA A 270 -4.10 7.70 -16.57
CA ALA A 270 -5.00 8.60 -15.85
C ALA A 270 -6.48 8.17 -15.98
N ARG A 271 -6.85 7.52 -17.09
CA ARG A 271 -8.20 7.01 -17.33
C ARG A 271 -8.45 5.69 -16.60
N TRP A 272 -7.46 4.79 -16.58
CA TRP A 272 -7.57 3.48 -15.94
C TRP A 272 -8.04 3.55 -14.49
N SER A 273 -7.43 4.44 -13.68
CA SER A 273 -7.80 4.57 -12.28
C SER A 273 -9.22 5.08 -12.04
N ARG A 274 -9.73 5.93 -12.94
CA ARG A 274 -11.09 6.48 -12.85
C ARG A 274 -12.11 5.45 -13.29
N TYR A 275 -11.84 4.71 -14.37
CA TYR A 275 -12.73 3.64 -14.81
C TYR A 275 -12.77 2.47 -13.81
N ALA A 276 -11.62 2.12 -13.23
CA ALA A 276 -11.59 1.10 -12.17
C ALA A 276 -12.42 1.55 -10.94
N LEU A 277 -12.25 2.79 -10.48
CA LEU A 277 -13.03 3.30 -9.35
C LEU A 277 -14.53 3.41 -9.67
N GLY A 278 -14.88 3.90 -10.87
CA GLY A 278 -16.26 4.00 -11.34
C GLY A 278 -16.92 2.62 -11.45
N LEU A 279 -16.22 1.64 -12.02
CA LEU A 279 -16.69 0.25 -12.11
C LEU A 279 -16.92 -0.35 -10.72
N LEU A 280 -16.00 -0.11 -9.76
CA LEU A 280 -16.13 -0.59 -8.39
C LEU A 280 -17.33 0.04 -7.66
N LEU A 281 -17.57 1.34 -7.86
CA LEU A 281 -18.73 2.02 -7.31
C LEU A 281 -20.04 1.49 -7.90
N VAL A 282 -20.10 1.28 -9.21
CA VAL A 282 -21.27 0.68 -9.87
C VAL A 282 -21.50 -0.75 -9.37
N ALA A 283 -20.46 -1.57 -9.27
CA ALA A 283 -20.56 -2.93 -8.74
C ALA A 283 -21.03 -2.92 -7.27
N GLY A 284 -20.50 -2.02 -6.43
CA GLY A 284 -20.93 -1.85 -5.05
C GLY A 284 -22.39 -1.43 -4.93
N LEU A 285 -22.86 -0.53 -5.81
CA LEU A 285 -24.24 -0.09 -5.87
C LEU A 285 -25.16 -1.23 -6.33
N LEU A 286 -24.77 -2.01 -7.34
CA LEU A 286 -25.50 -3.21 -7.76
C LEU A 286 -25.60 -4.23 -6.63
N VAL A 287 -24.51 -4.48 -5.89
CA VAL A 287 -24.51 -5.37 -4.73
C VAL A 287 -25.41 -4.85 -3.61
N SER A 288 -25.48 -3.54 -3.38
CA SER A 288 -26.41 -2.96 -2.40
C SER A 288 -27.89 -3.09 -2.78
N MET A 289 -28.18 -3.24 -4.08
CA MET A 289 -29.54 -3.48 -4.56
C MET A 289 -29.94 -4.95 -4.50
N LEU A 290 -29.00 -5.88 -4.27
CA LEU A 290 -29.36 -7.29 -4.08
C LEU A 290 -30.13 -7.45 -2.77
N PRO A 291 -31.36 -8.04 -2.79
CA PRO A 291 -32.10 -8.32 -1.58
C PRO A 291 -31.33 -9.37 -0.77
N ALA A 292 -30.64 -8.94 0.28
CA ALA A 292 -29.83 -9.79 1.15
C ALA A 292 -30.66 -10.85 1.91
N GLY A 293 -32.00 -10.81 1.79
CA GLY A 293 -32.93 -11.64 2.53
C GLY A 293 -33.22 -13.03 1.96
N THR A 294 -32.78 -13.41 0.76
CA THR A 294 -33.16 -14.71 0.16
C THR A 294 -32.12 -15.83 0.30
N SER A 295 -30.95 -15.56 0.89
CA SER A 295 -29.83 -16.53 1.03
C SER A 295 -29.80 -17.27 2.37
N ILE A 296 -30.94 -17.35 3.06
CA ILE A 296 -31.08 -17.74 4.47
C ILE A 296 -30.49 -19.14 4.80
N PRO A 297 -30.74 -20.22 4.04
CA PRO A 297 -30.33 -21.56 4.50
C PRO A 297 -28.81 -21.79 4.43
N LEU A 298 -28.12 -21.27 3.41
CA LEU A 298 -26.66 -21.41 3.32
C LEU A 298 -25.96 -20.64 4.45
N LEU A 299 -26.51 -19.47 4.82
CA LEU A 299 -25.96 -18.65 5.89
C LEU A 299 -26.14 -19.33 7.25
N GLU A 300 -27.28 -19.97 7.51
CA GLU A 300 -27.51 -20.74 8.73
C GLU A 300 -26.51 -21.90 8.89
N TRP A 301 -26.28 -22.68 7.84
CA TRP A 301 -25.26 -23.74 7.85
C TRP A 301 -23.85 -23.19 8.12
N LEU A 302 -23.48 -22.10 7.45
CA LEU A 302 -22.18 -21.47 7.64
C LEU A 302 -22.02 -20.91 9.05
N THR A 303 -23.07 -20.27 9.60
CA THR A 303 -23.06 -19.75 10.98
C THR A 303 -22.96 -20.87 12.01
N THR A 304 -23.61 -22.00 11.78
CA THR A 304 -23.55 -23.17 12.68
C THR A 304 -22.17 -23.81 12.67
N LEU A 305 -21.61 -24.05 11.48
CA LEU A 305 -20.24 -24.54 11.31
C LEU A 305 -19.23 -23.60 11.99
N TRP A 306 -19.39 -22.29 11.78
CA TRP A 306 -18.52 -21.28 12.37
C TRP A 306 -18.63 -21.23 13.90
N ARG A 307 -19.84 -21.32 14.46
CA ARG A 307 -20.05 -21.37 15.92
C ARG A 307 -19.33 -22.59 16.52
N GLY A 308 -19.40 -23.74 15.86
CA GLY A 308 -18.61 -24.93 16.26
C GLY A 308 -17.10 -24.68 16.24
N LEU A 309 -16.59 -24.04 15.19
CA LEU A 309 -15.15 -23.71 15.07
C LEU A 309 -14.68 -22.69 16.12
N VAL A 310 -15.45 -21.64 16.37
CA VAL A 310 -15.14 -20.64 17.40
C VAL A 310 -15.11 -21.30 18.78
N TRP A 311 -16.11 -22.14 19.08
CA TRP A 311 -16.15 -22.88 20.35
C TRP A 311 -14.94 -23.82 20.52
N LEU A 312 -14.52 -24.47 19.44
CA LEU A 312 -13.32 -25.33 19.42
C LEU A 312 -12.02 -24.56 19.74
N VAL A 313 -11.88 -23.31 19.29
CA VAL A 313 -10.64 -22.53 19.43
C VAL A 313 -10.64 -21.63 20.67
N VAL A 314 -11.74 -20.94 20.95
CA VAL A 314 -11.82 -19.95 22.03
C VAL A 314 -11.88 -20.61 23.40
N THR A 315 -12.59 -21.73 23.54
CA THR A 315 -12.70 -22.45 24.83
C THR A 315 -11.35 -22.88 25.39
N PRO A 316 -10.46 -23.57 24.63
CA PRO A 316 -9.15 -23.95 25.16
C PRO A 316 -8.24 -22.75 25.39
N LEU A 317 -8.35 -21.69 24.58
CA LEU A 317 -7.56 -20.48 24.79
C LEU A 317 -8.00 -19.73 26.06
N GLY A 318 -9.31 -19.69 26.34
CA GLY A 318 -9.88 -19.16 27.57
C GLY A 318 -9.37 -19.92 28.79
N TRP A 319 -9.39 -21.26 28.74
CA TRP A 319 -8.82 -22.10 29.79
C TRP A 319 -7.32 -21.84 30.01
N LEU A 320 -6.56 -21.66 28.92
CA LEU A 320 -5.13 -21.36 29.00
C LEU A 320 -4.84 -19.96 29.57
N MET A 321 -5.65 -18.96 29.22
CA MET A 321 -5.54 -17.61 29.78
C MET A 321 -5.92 -17.59 31.25
N GLU A 322 -6.99 -18.27 31.65
CA GLU A 322 -7.41 -18.40 33.05
C GLU A 322 -6.35 -19.13 33.87
N TRP A 323 -5.76 -20.20 33.32
CA TRP A 323 -4.61 -20.88 33.91
C TRP A 323 -3.41 -19.95 34.08
N PHE A 324 -3.04 -19.17 33.05
CA PHE A 324 -1.93 -18.22 33.13
C PHE A 324 -2.20 -17.10 34.13
N SER A 325 -3.40 -16.54 34.13
CA SER A 325 -3.85 -15.55 35.12
C SER A 325 -3.79 -16.10 36.54
N SER A 326 -4.15 -17.37 36.76
CA SER A 326 -4.04 -18.01 38.07
C SER A 326 -2.59 -18.10 38.56
N LEU A 327 -1.63 -18.33 37.65
CA LEU A 327 -0.20 -18.37 37.98
C LEU A 327 0.38 -17.00 38.33
N LEU A 328 -0.09 -15.93 37.68
CA LEU A 328 0.34 -14.56 38.02
C LEU A 328 -0.34 -14.05 39.29
N SER A 329 -1.60 -14.39 39.49
CA SER A 329 -2.40 -13.94 40.65
C SER A 329 -1.98 -14.63 41.95
N SER A 330 -1.28 -15.76 41.91
CA SER A 330 -0.86 -16.50 43.11
C SER A 330 0.28 -15.82 43.90
N SER A 331 0.73 -14.62 43.53
CA SER A 331 1.92 -13.97 44.11
C SER A 331 1.63 -12.78 45.04
N GLY A 332 0.37 -12.41 45.26
CA GLY A 332 0.03 -11.34 46.22
C GLY A 332 -1.25 -11.67 46.99
N PRO A 333 -1.27 -11.56 48.34
CA PRO A 333 -2.51 -11.63 49.09
C PRO A 333 -3.35 -10.40 48.75
N THR A 334 -4.22 -10.51 47.75
CA THR A 334 -5.27 -9.53 47.45
C THR A 334 -6.38 -9.66 48.49
N ASN A 335 -6.04 -9.48 49.76
CA ASN A 335 -6.99 -9.28 50.86
C ASN A 335 -7.29 -7.77 50.98
N PHE A 336 -7.66 -7.13 49.87
CA PHE A 336 -8.54 -5.97 49.95
C PHE A 336 -9.94 -6.46 49.65
N SER A 337 -10.47 -7.24 50.59
CA SER A 337 -11.92 -7.35 50.72
C SER A 337 -12.38 -5.94 51.07
N PRO A 338 -13.17 -5.24 50.22
CA PRO A 338 -13.91 -4.10 50.70
C PRO A 338 -14.95 -4.71 51.63
N GLU A 339 -14.57 -4.90 52.89
CA GLU A 339 -15.50 -5.11 53.98
C GLU A 339 -16.45 -3.92 53.87
N LEU A 340 -17.61 -4.20 53.28
CA LEU A 340 -18.76 -3.32 53.34
C LEU A 340 -18.83 -2.92 54.81
N ALA A 341 -18.72 -1.62 55.06
CA ALA A 341 -19.19 -1.00 56.27
C ALA A 341 -20.70 -1.28 56.35
N ALA A 342 -21.05 -2.51 56.70
CA ALA A 342 -22.35 -2.90 57.18
C ALA A 342 -22.42 -2.35 58.59
N ASP A 343 -23.08 -1.20 58.71
CA ASP A 343 -23.83 -0.78 59.89
C ASP A 343 -23.25 -1.19 61.25
N ALA A 344 -22.18 -0.50 61.67
CA ALA A 344 -21.87 -0.37 63.08
C ALA A 344 -22.76 0.74 63.71
N VAL A 345 -24.06 0.48 63.77
CA VAL A 345 -24.90 1.09 64.81
C VAL A 345 -24.79 0.21 66.04
N SER A 346 -23.86 0.55 66.94
CA SER A 346 -24.06 0.43 68.39
C SER A 346 -22.89 1.08 69.15
N SER A 347 -23.25 2.12 69.89
CA SER A 347 -22.46 2.84 70.88
C SER A 347 -21.80 1.93 71.91
N GLY A 348 -20.56 2.25 72.31
CA GLY A 348 -20.01 1.78 73.58
C GLY A 348 -18.50 1.69 73.66
N LEU A 349 -17.90 2.66 74.39
CA LEU A 349 -16.56 2.64 75.00
C LEU A 349 -15.36 2.82 74.06
N LEU A 350 -14.76 4.02 74.18
CA LEU A 350 -13.42 4.39 73.69
C LEU A 350 -12.33 3.46 74.25
N PRO A 351 -11.58 2.72 73.41
CA PRO A 351 -10.27 2.20 73.77
C PRO A 351 -9.20 3.24 73.44
N GLN A 352 -8.24 3.38 74.35
CA GLN A 352 -7.07 4.24 74.24
C GLN A 352 -6.34 4.07 72.90
N SER A 353 -6.06 5.19 72.24
CA SER A 353 -5.16 5.29 71.11
C SER A 353 -3.78 4.76 71.48
N LEU A 354 -3.42 3.58 70.98
CA LEU A 354 -2.02 3.14 70.96
C LEU A 354 -1.20 4.16 70.15
N PRO A 355 0.04 4.46 70.58
CA PRO A 355 0.91 5.38 69.85
C PRO A 355 1.14 4.88 68.43
N ASP A 356 0.93 5.76 67.45
CA ASP A 356 1.23 5.55 66.03
C ASP A 356 2.64 4.95 65.90
N ARG A 357 2.69 3.64 65.66
CA ARG A 357 3.92 2.97 65.26
C ARG A 357 4.27 3.60 63.90
N PRO A 358 5.42 4.29 63.75
CA PRO A 358 5.78 4.87 62.47
C PRO A 358 5.74 3.73 61.45
N ALA A 359 4.86 3.87 60.45
CA ALA A 359 4.72 2.90 59.39
C ALA A 359 6.14 2.59 58.88
N PRO A 360 6.57 1.32 58.87
CA PRO A 360 7.91 0.98 58.41
C PRO A 360 8.06 1.61 57.03
N SER A 361 9.02 2.53 56.90
CA SER A 361 9.32 3.21 55.64
C SER A 361 9.46 2.12 54.59
N GLU A 362 8.46 1.98 53.72
CA GLU A 362 8.43 0.88 52.78
C GLU A 362 9.73 0.93 52.00
N PRO A 363 10.53 -0.15 52.03
CA PRO A 363 11.80 -0.16 51.31
C PRO A 363 11.46 0.15 49.86
N LEU A 364 12.11 1.17 49.30
CA LEU A 364 11.93 1.66 47.93
C LEU A 364 11.79 0.44 47.01
N GLN A 365 10.54 0.08 46.69
CA GLN A 365 10.28 -1.25 46.17
C GLN A 365 10.95 -1.32 44.81
N VAL A 366 11.79 -2.32 44.58
CA VAL A 366 12.52 -2.52 43.30
C VAL A 366 11.55 -2.50 42.09
N SER A 367 10.26 -2.77 42.34
CA SER A 367 9.15 -2.60 41.40
C SER A 367 9.00 -1.19 40.82
N GLN A 368 9.45 -0.13 41.53
CA GLN A 368 9.40 1.27 41.06
C GLN A 368 10.61 1.67 40.19
N LEU A 369 11.74 0.95 40.27
CA LEU A 369 12.93 1.26 39.48
C LEU A 369 12.80 0.84 38.01
N VAL A 370 12.13 -0.29 37.74
CA VAL A 370 11.85 -0.78 36.38
C VAL A 370 11.03 0.23 35.54
N PRO A 371 9.90 0.79 36.02
CA PRO A 371 9.19 1.85 35.31
C PRO A 371 10.02 3.09 35.07
N ALA A 372 10.77 3.53 36.09
CA ALA A 372 11.61 4.72 36.00
C ALA A 372 12.66 4.53 34.89
N LEU A 373 13.31 3.37 34.83
CA LEU A 373 14.28 3.05 33.78
C LEU A 373 13.61 2.97 32.40
N LEU A 374 12.48 2.28 32.27
CA LEU A 374 11.72 2.21 31.01
C LEU A 374 11.36 3.63 30.53
N PHE A 375 10.91 4.49 31.45
CA PHE A 375 10.58 5.87 31.14
C PHE A 375 11.80 6.69 30.72
N VAL A 376 12.95 6.55 31.40
CA VAL A 376 14.20 7.20 30.99
C VAL A 376 14.60 6.76 29.58
N VAL A 377 14.46 5.48 29.25
CA VAL A 377 14.73 4.95 27.91
C VAL A 377 13.76 5.53 26.88
N VAL A 378 12.45 5.56 27.19
CA VAL A 378 11.43 6.14 26.30
C VAL A 378 11.65 7.64 26.11
N ALA A 379 11.91 8.38 27.18
CA ALA A 379 12.19 9.82 27.17
C ALA A 379 13.48 10.13 26.40
N ALA A 380 14.56 9.37 26.61
CA ALA A 380 15.80 9.51 25.85
C ALA A 380 15.59 9.21 24.36
N ALA A 381 14.82 8.17 24.03
CA ALA A 381 14.49 7.85 22.65
C ALA A 381 13.61 8.93 21.99
N LEU A 382 12.63 9.48 22.72
CA LEU A 382 11.82 10.62 22.32
C LEU A 382 12.68 11.86 22.07
N LEU A 383 13.55 12.22 23.03
CA LEU A 383 14.43 13.37 22.92
C LEU A 383 15.40 13.20 21.75
N TYR A 384 15.94 12.00 21.53
CA TYR A 384 16.73 11.67 20.35
C TYR A 384 15.91 11.86 19.07
N MET A 385 14.66 11.38 19.06
CA MET A 385 13.73 11.57 17.94
C MET A 385 13.46 13.05 17.66
N LEU A 386 13.16 13.85 18.68
CA LEU A 386 12.92 15.29 18.55
C LEU A 386 14.19 16.04 18.13
N HIS A 387 15.35 15.64 18.64
CA HIS A 387 16.64 16.25 18.32
C HIS A 387 17.04 15.98 16.86
N ASP A 388 16.90 14.73 16.40
CA ASP A 388 17.17 14.35 15.01
C ASP A 388 16.12 14.95 14.06
N ARG A 389 14.90 15.17 14.56
CA ARG A 389 13.81 15.89 13.88
C ARG A 389 13.84 17.41 14.10
N ARG A 390 15.01 18.07 14.18
CA ARG A 390 15.18 19.56 14.27
C ARG A 390 14.45 20.40 13.19
N LEU A 391 13.55 19.82 12.39
CA LEU A 391 12.74 20.41 11.31
C LEU A 391 11.23 20.23 11.56
N GLY A 392 10.59 21.30 12.06
CA GLY A 392 9.32 21.80 11.53
C GLY A 392 8.09 20.88 11.50
N LEU A 393 7.67 20.28 12.62
CA LEU A 393 6.33 19.65 12.71
C LEU A 393 5.21 20.63 12.28
N LYS A 394 5.37 21.91 12.65
CA LYS A 394 4.51 23.02 12.18
C LYS A 394 4.56 23.19 10.66
N HIS A 395 5.76 23.14 10.06
CA HIS A 395 5.91 23.27 8.62
C HIS A 395 5.30 22.06 7.89
N LEU A 396 5.45 20.86 8.44
CA LEU A 396 4.92 19.63 7.84
C LEU A 396 3.38 19.59 7.91
N LEU A 397 2.77 19.91 9.06
CA LEU A 397 1.31 20.02 9.19
C LEU A 397 0.71 21.13 8.32
N VAL A 398 1.32 22.32 8.31
CA VAL A 398 0.83 23.46 7.50
C VAL A 398 1.01 23.18 6.00
N THR A 399 2.13 22.58 5.58
CA THR A 399 2.34 22.26 4.16
C THR A 399 1.51 21.07 3.69
N LEU A 400 1.30 20.04 4.50
CA LEU A 400 0.37 18.96 4.15
C LEU A 400 -1.07 19.46 4.11
N GLY A 401 -1.51 20.21 5.12
CA GLY A 401 -2.87 20.76 5.19
C GLY A 401 -3.18 21.67 4.01
N SER A 402 -2.28 22.61 3.70
CA SER A 402 -2.47 23.51 2.54
C SER A 402 -2.43 22.78 1.19
N LYS A 403 -1.56 21.77 1.02
CA LYS A 403 -1.52 20.97 -0.22
C LYS A 403 -2.75 20.09 -0.38
N ILE A 404 -3.24 19.47 0.69
CA ILE A 404 -4.49 18.69 0.69
C ILE A 404 -5.65 19.60 0.32
N TRP A 405 -5.73 20.79 0.93
CA TRP A 405 -6.79 21.76 0.63
C TRP A 405 -6.76 22.23 -0.83
N GLN A 406 -5.57 22.52 -1.36
CA GLN A 406 -5.40 22.88 -2.77
C GLN A 406 -5.75 21.72 -3.72
N TRP A 407 -5.38 20.49 -3.37
CA TRP A 407 -5.72 19.30 -4.13
C TRP A 407 -7.24 19.07 -4.16
N LEU A 408 -7.90 19.18 -3.00
CA LEU A 408 -9.35 19.05 -2.90
C LEU A 408 -10.06 20.13 -3.73
N LYS A 409 -9.62 21.39 -3.63
CA LYS A 409 -10.11 22.47 -4.50
C LYS A 409 -9.90 22.18 -6.00
N LYS A 410 -8.77 21.59 -6.39
CA LYS A 410 -8.53 21.20 -7.80
C LYS A 410 -9.44 20.06 -8.24
N LEU A 411 -9.69 19.09 -7.36
CA LEU A 411 -10.59 17.98 -7.66
C LEU A 411 -12.02 18.49 -7.88
N LEU A 412 -12.50 19.38 -7.00
CA LEU A 412 -13.83 20.00 -7.14
C LEU A 412 -13.94 20.96 -8.34
N ARG A 413 -12.87 21.69 -8.69
CA ARG A 413 -12.92 22.64 -9.82
C ARG A 413 -12.81 21.99 -11.19
N ARG A 414 -12.26 20.77 -11.28
CA ARG A 414 -11.91 20.14 -12.56
C ARG A 414 -13.09 19.55 -13.31
N ASP A 415 -14.24 19.36 -12.67
CA ASP A 415 -15.50 19.05 -13.38
C ASP A 415 -16.06 20.26 -14.12
N SER A 416 -15.78 21.49 -13.67
CA SER A 416 -16.29 22.69 -14.36
C SER A 416 -15.62 23.00 -15.70
N GLN A 417 -14.43 22.44 -15.96
CA GLN A 417 -13.66 22.70 -17.19
C GLN A 417 -13.88 21.65 -18.28
N LEU A 418 -14.52 20.52 -17.97
CA LEU A 418 -14.82 19.46 -18.95
C LEU A 418 -16.07 19.75 -19.80
N HIS A 419 -16.74 20.89 -19.62
CA HIS A 419 -17.87 21.35 -20.43
C HIS A 419 -17.56 22.61 -21.26
N SER A 420 -16.29 23.04 -21.35
CA SER A 420 -15.91 24.30 -22.00
C SER A 420 -15.12 24.14 -23.31
N GLU A 421 -14.94 22.93 -23.85
CA GLU A 421 -14.10 22.69 -25.05
C GLU A 421 -14.87 22.07 -26.23
N ASP A 422 -16.06 22.61 -26.54
CA ASP A 422 -16.69 22.50 -27.87
C ASP A 422 -16.63 23.86 -28.59
N GLU A 423 -15.43 24.45 -28.71
CA GLU A 423 -15.18 25.51 -29.69
C GLU A 423 -14.07 25.08 -30.67
N PRO A 424 -14.42 24.73 -31.92
CA PRO A 424 -13.47 24.37 -32.95
C PRO A 424 -12.90 25.65 -33.59
N SER A 425 -11.98 26.35 -32.91
CA SER A 425 -11.27 27.47 -33.52
C SER A 425 -9.91 27.03 -34.08
N GLY A 426 -9.77 27.18 -35.40
CA GLY A 426 -8.69 26.66 -36.21
C GLY A 426 -7.32 27.23 -35.88
N SER A 427 -6.38 26.33 -35.55
CA SER A 427 -4.94 26.61 -35.53
C SER A 427 -4.23 25.68 -36.50
N VAL A 428 -4.24 26.08 -37.77
CA VAL A 428 -3.58 25.39 -38.90
C VAL A 428 -2.05 25.66 -38.91
N HIS A 429 -1.55 26.62 -38.13
CA HIS A 429 -0.14 27.02 -38.13
C HIS A 429 0.84 26.10 -37.37
N GLY A 430 0.35 25.10 -36.63
CA GLY A 430 1.19 24.19 -35.84
C GLY A 430 1.77 22.97 -36.58
N LYS A 431 1.41 22.75 -37.86
CA LYS A 431 1.76 21.53 -38.59
C LYS A 431 3.09 21.60 -39.38
N MET A 432 3.56 22.78 -39.78
CA MET A 432 4.81 22.90 -40.57
C MET A 432 6.09 22.72 -39.74
N SER A 433 6.13 23.15 -38.47
CA SER A 433 7.33 23.01 -37.63
C SER A 433 7.59 21.58 -37.11
N ARG A 434 6.66 20.64 -37.35
CA ARG A 434 6.83 19.21 -37.03
C ARG A 434 7.53 18.43 -38.15
N LEU A 435 7.43 18.88 -39.40
CA LEU A 435 8.03 18.19 -40.55
C LEU A 435 9.53 18.51 -40.67
N GLU A 436 9.94 19.76 -40.46
CA GLU A 436 11.37 20.16 -40.42
C GLU A 436 12.17 19.53 -39.26
N ARG A 437 11.50 19.20 -38.14
CA ARG A 437 12.15 18.49 -37.02
C ARG A 437 12.39 17.00 -37.29
N LEU A 438 11.59 16.40 -38.17
CA LEU A 438 11.69 14.98 -38.50
C LEU A 438 12.84 14.71 -39.49
N GLU A 439 13.10 15.65 -40.39
CA GLU A 439 14.19 15.55 -41.36
C GLU A 439 15.57 15.71 -40.69
N ASN A 440 15.70 16.63 -39.73
CA ASN A 440 16.91 16.81 -38.92
C ASN A 440 17.16 15.69 -37.87
N LEU A 441 16.19 14.81 -37.64
CA LEU A 441 16.34 13.66 -36.76
C LEU A 441 17.01 12.45 -37.44
N LEU A 442 16.87 12.34 -38.76
CA LEU A 442 17.32 11.17 -39.53
C LEU A 442 18.81 11.25 -39.95
N ARG A 443 19.40 12.44 -40.11
CA ARG A 443 20.80 12.58 -40.59
C ARG A 443 21.91 12.44 -39.53
N GLY A 444 21.60 12.32 -38.24
CA GLY A 444 22.59 12.66 -37.18
C GLY A 444 22.98 11.61 -36.13
N ARG A 445 22.65 10.31 -36.27
CA ARG A 445 22.90 9.36 -35.17
C ARG A 445 23.51 8.04 -35.64
N LYS A 446 24.84 7.95 -35.58
CA LYS A 446 25.57 6.68 -35.63
C LYS A 446 25.17 5.82 -34.42
N ARG A 447 24.20 4.92 -34.66
CA ARG A 447 23.71 3.91 -33.72
C ARG A 447 24.90 3.01 -33.34
N LYS A 448 25.21 2.84 -32.06
CA LYS A 448 26.08 1.73 -31.64
C LYS A 448 25.32 0.45 -31.95
N VAL A 449 25.65 -0.17 -33.07
CA VAL A 449 25.11 -1.44 -33.56
C VAL A 449 25.34 -2.49 -32.48
N ASP A 450 24.26 -3.09 -32.01
CA ASP A 450 24.35 -4.26 -31.13
C ASP A 450 25.06 -5.37 -31.90
N ARG A 451 26.21 -5.82 -31.39
CA ARG A 451 27.07 -6.79 -32.08
C ARG A 451 26.52 -8.21 -32.00
N SER A 452 25.41 -8.45 -31.30
CA SER A 452 24.75 -9.74 -31.30
C SER A 452 24.28 -10.11 -32.72
N THR A 453 24.38 -11.40 -33.10
CA THR A 453 23.94 -11.91 -34.42
C THR A 453 22.48 -11.54 -34.70
N ARG A 454 21.64 -11.65 -33.66
CA ARG A 454 20.24 -11.23 -33.68
C ARG A 454 20.08 -9.73 -33.94
N GLY A 455 20.84 -8.87 -33.24
CA GLY A 455 20.80 -7.42 -33.43
C GLY A 455 21.25 -7.00 -34.84
N GLN A 456 22.25 -7.69 -35.38
CA GLN A 456 22.72 -7.48 -36.75
C GLN A 456 21.62 -7.85 -37.77
N LEU A 457 20.92 -8.97 -37.59
CA LEU A 457 19.84 -9.40 -38.49
C LEU A 457 18.63 -8.43 -38.45
N LEU A 458 18.25 -7.96 -37.25
CA LEU A 458 17.23 -6.93 -37.10
C LEU A 458 17.64 -5.62 -37.80
N THR A 459 18.93 -5.29 -37.81
CA THR A 459 19.45 -4.10 -38.49
C THR A 459 19.39 -4.27 -40.00
N THR A 460 19.76 -5.43 -40.54
CA THR A 460 19.67 -5.77 -41.97
C THR A 460 18.25 -5.60 -42.51
N TYR A 461 17.22 -6.05 -41.79
CA TYR A 461 15.82 -5.84 -42.21
C TYR A 461 15.40 -4.37 -42.16
N VAL A 462 15.85 -3.61 -41.16
CA VAL A 462 15.58 -2.17 -41.09
C VAL A 462 16.22 -1.42 -42.25
N GLU A 463 17.41 -1.85 -42.70
CA GLU A 463 18.05 -1.34 -43.91
C GLU A 463 17.23 -1.65 -45.17
N LEU A 464 16.71 -2.87 -45.33
CA LEU A 464 15.81 -3.22 -46.43
C LEU A 464 14.56 -2.31 -46.47
N VAL A 465 13.94 -2.05 -45.32
CA VAL A 465 12.77 -1.15 -45.22
C VAL A 465 13.14 0.31 -45.47
N ALA A 466 14.38 0.72 -45.18
CA ALA A 466 14.85 2.06 -45.53
C ALA A 466 15.07 2.18 -47.05
N LEU A 467 15.66 1.16 -47.67
CA LEU A 467 15.89 1.07 -49.12
C LEU A 467 14.56 1.13 -49.89
N SER A 468 13.50 0.49 -49.38
CA SER A 468 12.20 0.50 -50.06
C SER A 468 11.57 1.89 -50.12
N LYS A 469 11.84 2.71 -49.11
CA LYS A 469 11.40 4.12 -49.09
C LYS A 469 12.11 4.94 -50.17
N GLU A 470 13.38 4.64 -50.46
CA GLU A 470 14.13 5.29 -51.53
C GLU A 470 13.59 4.92 -52.92
N GLN A 471 13.09 3.68 -53.07
CA GLN A 471 12.42 3.18 -54.28
C GLN A 471 10.91 3.52 -54.38
N GLY A 472 10.42 4.46 -53.58
CA GLY A 472 9.02 4.92 -53.62
C GLY A 472 8.01 4.06 -52.84
N GLY A 473 8.47 3.05 -52.10
CA GLY A 473 7.65 2.27 -51.18
C GLY A 473 7.12 3.10 -50.01
N HIS A 474 5.80 3.13 -49.84
CA HIS A 474 5.15 3.84 -48.75
C HIS A 474 4.69 2.86 -47.66
N ARG A 475 5.45 2.79 -46.56
CA ARG A 475 5.06 2.05 -45.36
C ARG A 475 4.04 2.84 -44.54
N GLN A 476 2.93 2.21 -44.13
CA GLN A 476 2.01 2.80 -43.15
C GLN A 476 2.50 2.60 -41.71
N PRO A 477 2.22 3.55 -40.79
CA PRO A 477 2.56 3.40 -39.39
C PRO A 477 1.67 2.32 -38.76
N GLY A 478 2.18 1.09 -38.70
CA GLY A 478 1.46 -0.05 -38.15
C GLY A 478 1.81 -1.36 -38.85
N ASP A 479 2.24 -1.29 -40.10
CA ASP A 479 2.49 -2.47 -40.92
C ASP A 479 3.52 -3.39 -40.27
N THR A 480 3.10 -4.65 -40.15
CA THR A 480 3.92 -5.77 -39.73
C THR A 480 4.87 -6.21 -40.84
N PRO A 481 5.97 -6.91 -40.53
CA PRO A 481 6.92 -7.38 -41.54
C PRO A 481 6.26 -8.23 -42.64
N ASN A 482 5.26 -9.05 -42.29
CA ASN A 482 4.53 -9.88 -43.24
C ASN A 482 3.63 -9.06 -44.16
N GLU A 483 3.02 -7.99 -43.66
CA GLU A 483 2.20 -7.06 -44.47
C GLU A 483 3.07 -6.23 -45.43
N LEU A 484 4.33 -5.97 -45.06
CA LEU A 484 5.28 -5.27 -45.94
C LEU A 484 5.84 -6.17 -47.05
N GLN A 485 5.87 -7.49 -46.85
CA GLN A 485 6.50 -8.41 -47.79
C GLN A 485 5.96 -8.31 -49.22
N PRO A 486 4.63 -8.31 -49.49
CA PRO A 486 4.10 -8.19 -50.85
C PRO A 486 4.53 -6.88 -51.53
N MET A 487 4.54 -5.77 -50.79
CA MET A 487 5.00 -4.47 -51.29
C MET A 487 6.49 -4.52 -51.63
N LEU A 488 7.32 -5.09 -50.74
CA LEU A 488 8.75 -5.25 -50.99
C LEU A 488 9.02 -6.16 -52.19
N SER A 489 8.29 -7.25 -52.35
CA SER A 489 8.40 -8.14 -53.53
C SER A 489 7.95 -7.46 -54.82
N THR A 490 7.04 -6.48 -54.76
CA THR A 490 6.63 -5.69 -55.94
C THR A 490 7.72 -4.72 -56.37
N LEU A 491 8.49 -4.17 -55.41
CA LEU A 491 9.61 -3.27 -55.71
C LEU A 491 10.83 -4.00 -56.29
N TRP A 492 11.04 -5.27 -55.89
CA TRP A 492 12.14 -6.11 -56.38
C TRP A 492 11.65 -7.49 -56.83
N PRO A 493 10.98 -7.57 -58.00
CA PRO A 493 10.38 -8.82 -58.47
C PRO A 493 11.43 -9.92 -58.70
N ASP A 494 12.62 -9.57 -59.21
CA ASP A 494 13.70 -10.53 -59.47
C ASP A 494 14.30 -11.12 -58.17
N ASN A 495 14.09 -10.45 -57.03
CA ASN A 495 14.63 -10.85 -55.73
C ASN A 495 13.52 -11.13 -54.69
N SER A 496 12.33 -11.54 -55.14
CA SER A 496 11.18 -11.80 -54.26
C SER A 496 11.48 -12.84 -53.17
N ASP A 497 12.28 -13.85 -53.50
CA ASP A 497 12.64 -14.94 -52.60
C ASP A 497 13.58 -14.46 -51.48
N ASP A 498 14.51 -13.56 -51.81
CA ASP A 498 15.42 -12.94 -50.83
C ASP A 498 14.63 -12.07 -49.83
N VAL A 499 13.66 -11.28 -50.33
CA VAL A 499 12.76 -10.49 -49.48
C VAL A 499 11.96 -11.39 -48.52
N ALA A 500 11.42 -12.50 -49.03
CA ALA A 500 10.65 -13.46 -48.22
C ALA A 500 11.52 -14.15 -47.15
N SER A 501 12.73 -14.57 -47.52
CA SER A 501 13.71 -15.19 -46.62
C SER A 501 14.15 -14.25 -45.50
N LEU A 502 14.44 -12.98 -45.83
CA LEU A 502 14.87 -11.96 -44.89
C LEU A 502 13.73 -11.58 -43.92
N THR A 503 12.49 -11.50 -44.42
CA THR A 503 11.29 -11.26 -43.60
C THR A 503 11.04 -12.41 -42.61
N THR A 504 11.18 -13.65 -43.08
CA THR A 504 11.02 -14.85 -42.23
C THR A 504 12.07 -14.90 -41.12
N SER A 505 13.33 -14.66 -41.47
CA SER A 505 14.45 -14.60 -40.52
C SER A 505 14.26 -13.48 -39.49
N PHE A 506 13.77 -12.31 -39.93
CA PHE A 506 13.45 -11.18 -39.04
C PHE A 506 12.36 -11.54 -38.03
N ASN A 507 11.26 -12.14 -38.48
CA ASN A 507 10.17 -12.54 -37.60
C ASN A 507 10.61 -13.60 -36.60
N ARG A 508 11.40 -14.59 -37.03
CA ARG A 508 12.00 -15.58 -36.13
C ARG A 508 12.85 -14.89 -35.07
N ALA A 509 13.79 -14.06 -35.48
CA ALA A 509 14.68 -13.32 -34.59
C ALA A 509 13.94 -12.39 -33.59
N ARG A 510 12.78 -11.84 -33.99
CA ARG A 510 12.03 -10.88 -33.17
C ARG A 510 11.02 -11.53 -32.23
N TYR A 511 10.35 -12.59 -32.68
CA TYR A 511 9.20 -13.16 -31.97
C TYR A 511 9.48 -14.53 -31.35
N THR A 512 10.58 -15.18 -31.70
CA THR A 512 10.99 -16.44 -31.06
C THR A 512 12.25 -16.26 -30.22
N ASN A 513 12.41 -17.12 -29.22
CA ASN A 513 13.61 -17.17 -28.39
C ASN A 513 14.74 -18.01 -29.01
N GLN A 514 14.58 -18.51 -30.23
CA GLN A 514 15.61 -19.33 -30.89
C GLN A 514 16.83 -18.47 -31.23
N ASP A 515 18.02 -19.00 -30.95
CA ASP A 515 19.27 -18.33 -31.28
C ASP A 515 19.40 -18.21 -32.80
N VAL A 516 19.74 -17.01 -33.27
CA VAL A 516 19.96 -16.72 -34.69
C VAL A 516 21.38 -17.19 -35.04
N THR A 517 21.49 -18.14 -35.96
CA THR A 517 22.80 -18.69 -36.35
C THR A 517 23.59 -17.66 -37.17
N PRO A 518 24.94 -17.72 -37.14
CA PRO A 518 25.77 -16.88 -38.00
C PRO A 518 25.44 -17.06 -39.49
N ASP A 519 25.07 -18.27 -39.92
CA ASP A 519 24.71 -18.58 -41.30
C ASP A 519 23.42 -17.88 -41.73
N GLU A 520 22.39 -17.83 -40.87
CA GLU A 520 21.16 -17.07 -41.13
C GLU A 520 21.45 -15.58 -41.33
N LEU A 521 22.40 -15.01 -40.57
CA LEU A 521 22.82 -13.62 -40.73
C LEU A 521 23.59 -13.40 -42.02
N THR A 522 24.48 -14.31 -42.39
CA THR A 522 25.24 -14.23 -43.66
C THR A 522 24.28 -14.29 -44.85
N ASN A 523 23.35 -15.25 -44.86
CA ASN A 523 22.34 -15.39 -45.91
C ASN A 523 21.45 -14.13 -46.01
N ALA A 524 21.02 -13.57 -44.87
CA ALA A 524 20.23 -12.33 -44.84
C ALA A 524 21.01 -11.13 -45.39
N ARG A 525 22.32 -11.06 -45.15
CA ARG A 525 23.18 -9.99 -45.71
C ARG A 525 23.40 -10.15 -47.19
N GLU A 526 23.69 -11.36 -47.66
CA GLU A 526 23.85 -11.65 -49.09
C GLU A 526 22.57 -11.34 -49.86
N GLY A 527 21.40 -11.71 -49.33
CA GLY A 527 20.11 -11.34 -49.91
C GLY A 527 19.91 -9.82 -49.97
N LEU A 528 20.29 -9.08 -48.93
CA LEU A 528 20.22 -7.62 -48.96
C LEU A 528 21.17 -7.00 -50.00
N GLU A 529 22.40 -7.51 -50.13
CA GLU A 529 23.36 -7.02 -51.12
C GLU A 529 22.91 -7.34 -52.56
N ARG A 530 22.29 -8.50 -52.81
CA ARG A 530 21.64 -8.79 -54.10
C ARG A 530 20.52 -7.81 -54.44
N ILE A 531 19.71 -7.43 -53.44
CA ILE A 531 18.65 -6.41 -53.59
C ILE A 531 19.23 -5.03 -53.88
N LYS A 532 20.32 -4.63 -53.21
CA LYS A 532 21.01 -3.36 -53.51
C LYS A 532 21.66 -3.36 -54.89
N GLY A 533 22.06 -4.51 -55.41
CA GLY A 533 22.68 -4.63 -56.73
C GLY A 533 21.69 -4.55 -57.89
N SER A 534 20.39 -4.77 -57.65
CA SER A 534 19.33 -4.66 -58.67
C SER A 534 18.64 -3.30 -58.73
N THR A 535 18.90 -2.42 -57.75
CA THR A 535 18.56 -0.99 -57.79
C THR A 535 19.61 -0.18 -58.51
#